data_AF-A0A368G067-F1
#
_entry.id   AF-A0A368G067-F1
#
_cell.length_a   1.000
_cell.length_b   1.000
_cell.length_c   1.000
_cell.angle_alpha   90.00
_cell.angle_beta   90.00
_cell.angle_gamma   90.00
#
_symmetry.space_group_name_H-M   'P 1'
#
loop_
_entity.id
_entity.type
_entity.pdbx_description
1 polymer ?
#
loop_
_entity_poly.entity_id
_entity_poly.type
_entity_poly.pdbx_seq_one_letter_code
_entity_poly.pdbx_strand_id
1 'polypeptide(L)'
;MTESQKKTRAEVEARLRAQILGEMEEEMASIRKREEASRAKCAALEKELEEKVRQADESEKRFNEERLAMLAERSALERERQEVLREKQELQKNEQLAIINKGGTVRPPIKFSFGKS
;
A
#
# COMPACT_ATOMS: atom_id res chain seq x y z
N MET A 1 24.91 80.07 2.52
CA MET A 1 23.63 79.38 2.73
C MET A 1 22.76 80.25 3.61
N THR A 2 21.70 80.84 3.07
CA THR A 2 20.74 81.66 3.84
C THR A 2 19.86 80.77 4.72
N GLU A 3 19.25 81.32 5.78
CA GLU A 3 18.31 80.58 6.63
C GLU A 3 17.15 79.98 5.83
N SER A 4 16.65 80.70 4.83
CA SER A 4 15.62 80.20 3.92
C SER A 4 16.05 78.92 3.20
N GLN A 5 17.30 78.84 2.73
CA GLN A 5 17.82 77.65 2.05
C GLN A 5 17.97 76.45 3.01
N LYS A 6 18.35 76.71 4.27
CA LYS A 6 18.43 75.67 5.30
C LYS A 6 17.04 75.10 5.63
N LYS A 7 16.04 75.97 5.75
CA LYS A 7 14.64 75.57 6.03
C LYS A 7 14.05 74.74 4.89
N THR A 8 14.19 75.19 3.64
CA THR A 8 13.70 74.44 2.47
C THR A 8 14.40 73.08 2.36
N ARG A 9 15.72 73.00 2.60
CA ARG A 9 16.44 71.72 2.61
C ARG A 9 15.90 70.77 3.68
N ALA A 10 15.65 71.25 4.89
CA ALA A 10 15.10 70.44 5.99
C ALA A 10 13.68 69.94 5.67
N GLU A 11 12.83 70.77 5.07
CA GLU A 11 11.48 70.36 4.64
C GLU A 11 11.53 69.30 3.53
N VAL A 12 12.42 69.45 2.55
CA VAL A 12 12.61 68.46 1.48
C VAL A 12 13.14 67.15 2.05
N GLU A 13 14.12 67.21 2.96
CA GLU A 13 14.67 66.02 3.62
C GLU A 13 13.62 65.29 4.46
N ALA A 14 12.78 66.02 5.20
CA ALA A 14 11.68 65.44 5.97
C ALA A 14 10.66 64.73 5.07
N ARG A 15 10.30 65.34 3.92
CA ARG A 15 9.40 64.71 2.93
C ARG A 15 10.01 63.46 2.33
N LEU A 16 11.29 63.50 1.96
CA LEU A 16 11.99 62.34 1.39
C LEU A 16 12.05 61.18 2.39
N ARG A 17 12.36 61.47 3.67
CA ARG A 17 12.34 60.45 4.73
C ARG A 17 10.96 59.84 4.93
N ALA A 18 9.90 60.67 4.91
CA ALA A 18 8.54 60.18 5.04
C ALA A 18 8.14 59.27 3.85
N GLN A 19 8.54 59.64 2.63
CA GLN A 19 8.31 58.81 1.44
C GLN A 19 9.04 57.47 1.52
N ILE A 20 10.32 57.47 1.90
CA ILE A 20 11.11 56.24 2.07
C ILE A 20 10.48 55.32 3.11
N LEU A 21 10.03 55.88 4.24
CA LEU A 21 9.35 55.09 5.28
C LEU A 21 8.04 54.49 4.77
N GLY A 22 7.24 55.26 4.02
CA GLY A 22 6.00 54.75 3.42
C GLY A 22 6.25 53.61 2.43
N GLU A 23 7.21 53.78 1.51
CA GLU A 23 7.59 52.74 0.55
C GLU A 23 8.11 51.47 1.27
N MET A 24 8.92 51.64 2.33
CA MET A 24 9.41 50.52 3.12
C MET A 24 8.28 49.80 3.87
N GLU A 25 7.28 50.52 4.40
CA GLU A 25 6.11 49.92 5.05
C GLU A 25 5.26 49.10 4.06
N GLU A 26 5.04 49.63 2.85
CA GLU A 26 4.32 48.92 1.79
C GLU A 26 5.05 47.65 1.33
N GLU A 27 6.36 47.73 1.13
CA GLU A 27 7.17 46.56 0.78
C GLU A 27 7.14 45.50 1.89
N MET A 28 7.29 45.90 3.14
CA MET A 28 7.23 44.99 4.28
C MET A 28 5.84 44.35 4.43
N ALA A 29 4.76 45.09 4.18
CA ALA A 29 3.41 44.54 4.17
C ALA A 29 3.22 43.51 3.04
N SER A 30 3.75 43.80 1.85
CA SER A 30 3.73 42.88 0.70
C SER A 30 4.51 41.59 1.00
N ILE A 31 5.69 41.70 1.61
CA ILE A 31 6.50 40.55 2.03
C ILE A 31 5.74 39.70 3.05
N ARG A 32 5.18 40.31 4.11
CA ARG A 32 4.40 39.59 5.13
C ARG A 32 3.24 38.83 4.52
N LYS A 33 2.49 39.45 3.61
CA LYS A 33 1.37 38.80 2.92
C LYS A 33 1.83 37.59 2.09
N ARG A 34 2.97 37.69 1.39
CA ARG A 34 3.55 36.57 0.64
C ARG A 34 4.04 35.46 1.55
N GLU A 35 4.68 35.80 2.67
CA GLU A 35 5.13 34.84 3.66
C GLU A 35 3.96 34.08 4.29
N GLU A 36 2.91 34.79 4.69
CA GLU A 36 1.69 34.18 5.25
C GLU A 36 1.02 33.24 4.24
N ALA A 37 0.88 33.67 2.99
CA ALA A 37 0.33 32.82 1.92
C ALA A 37 1.20 31.57 1.68
N SER A 38 2.52 31.73 1.70
CA SER A 38 3.47 30.62 1.56
C SER A 38 3.36 29.64 2.73
N ARG A 39 3.34 30.14 3.97
CA ARG A 39 3.16 29.33 5.18
C ARG A 39 1.84 28.56 5.17
N ALA A 40 0.74 29.23 4.79
CA ALA A 40 -0.56 28.59 4.68
C ALA A 40 -0.55 27.46 3.63
N LYS A 41 0.12 27.68 2.49
CA LYS A 41 0.29 26.66 1.45
C LYS A 41 1.13 25.48 1.96
N CYS A 42 2.24 25.73 2.65
CA CYS A 42 3.06 24.66 3.22
C CYS A 42 2.27 23.83 4.23
N ALA A 43 1.55 24.47 5.16
CA ALA A 43 0.75 23.77 6.16
C ALA A 43 -0.37 22.92 5.51
N ALA A 44 -1.00 23.42 4.45
CA ALA A 44 -2.00 22.65 3.70
C ALA A 44 -1.39 21.41 3.03
N LEU A 45 -0.21 21.56 2.40
CA LEU A 45 0.50 20.47 1.76
C LEU A 45 1.01 19.42 2.76
N GLU A 46 1.50 19.86 3.93
CA GLU A 46 1.92 18.96 5.01
C GLU A 46 0.73 18.11 5.49
N LYS A 47 -0.43 18.74 5.71
CA LYS A 47 -1.64 18.02 6.10
C LYS A 47 -2.12 17.02 5.04
N GLU A 48 -2.09 17.42 3.76
CA GLU A 48 -2.45 16.52 2.65
C GLU A 48 -1.48 15.33 2.55
N LEU A 49 -0.18 15.59 2.78
CA LEU A 49 0.84 14.54 2.78
C LEU A 49 0.62 13.55 3.93
N GLU A 50 0.37 14.05 5.15
CA GLU A 50 0.06 13.21 6.32
C GLU A 50 -1.16 12.33 6.06
N GLU A 51 -2.21 12.89 5.45
CA GLU A 51 -3.41 12.12 5.12
C GLU A 51 -3.13 11.03 4.07
N LYS A 52 -2.35 11.34 3.03
CA LYS A 52 -1.95 10.35 2.02
C LYS A 52 -1.07 9.24 2.58
N VAL A 53 -0.13 9.57 3.47
CA VAL A 53 0.70 8.57 4.15
C VAL A 53 -0.17 7.64 4.98
N ARG A 54 -1.10 8.19 5.78
CA ARG A 54 -2.04 7.37 6.56
C ARG A 54 -2.89 6.45 5.68
N GLN A 55 -3.42 6.97 4.58
CA GLN A 55 -4.20 6.16 3.63
C GLN A 55 -3.37 5.04 2.99
N ALA A 56 -2.10 5.31 2.65
CA ALA A 56 -1.19 4.30 2.13
C ALA A 56 -0.91 3.20 3.16
N ASP A 57 -0.63 3.57 4.41
CA ASP A 57 -0.39 2.62 5.51
C ASP A 57 -1.62 1.73 5.78
N GLU A 58 -2.82 2.33 5.78
CA GLU A 58 -4.07 1.58 5.92
C GLU A 58 -4.33 0.64 4.74
N SER A 59 -4.04 1.09 3.51
CA SER A 59 -4.17 0.27 2.31
C SER A 59 -3.17 -0.89 2.30
N GLU A 60 -1.93 -0.67 2.74
CA GLU A 60 -0.91 -1.71 2.83
C GLU A 60 -1.31 -2.77 3.86
N LYS A 61 -1.82 -2.35 5.02
CA LYS A 61 -2.33 -3.27 6.04
C LYS A 61 -3.46 -4.15 5.49
N ARG A 62 -4.47 -3.54 4.86
CA ARG A 62 -5.59 -4.29 4.25
C ARG A 62 -5.11 -5.27 3.19
N PHE A 63 -4.23 -4.83 2.30
CA PHE A 63 -3.68 -5.69 1.26
C PHE A 63 -2.92 -6.89 1.84
N ASN A 64 -2.12 -6.66 2.89
CA ASN A 64 -1.40 -7.73 3.57
C ASN A 64 -2.35 -8.71 4.27
N GLU A 65 -3.40 -8.21 4.92
CA GLU A 65 -4.44 -9.05 5.53
C GLU A 65 -5.18 -9.90 4.49
N GLU A 66 -5.62 -9.30 3.39
CA GLU A 66 -6.26 -10.00 2.27
C GLU A 66 -5.36 -11.07 1.67
N ARG A 67 -4.07 -10.73 1.45
CA ARG A 67 -3.08 -11.68 0.96
C ARG A 67 -2.89 -12.86 1.93
N LEU A 68 -2.84 -12.60 3.23
CA LEU A 68 -2.74 -13.66 4.25
C LEU A 68 -3.98 -14.55 4.25
N ALA A 69 -5.17 -13.97 4.14
CA ALA A 69 -6.43 -14.72 4.05
C ALA A 69 -6.46 -15.63 2.81
N MET A 70 -6.06 -15.09 1.65
CA MET A 70 -5.99 -15.87 0.40
C MET A 70 -4.98 -17.02 0.49
N LEU A 71 -3.83 -16.81 1.13
CA LEU A 71 -2.85 -17.89 1.37
C LEU A 71 -3.40 -18.98 2.29
N ALA A 72 -4.15 -18.59 3.33
CA ALA A 72 -4.79 -19.53 4.24
C ALA A 72 -5.86 -20.36 3.53
N GLU A 73 -6.71 -19.71 2.71
CA GLU A 73 -7.71 -20.37 1.88
C GLU A 73 -7.08 -21.34 0.88
N ARG A 74 -6.03 -20.90 0.16
CA ARG A 74 -5.28 -21.78 -0.76
C ARG A 74 -4.75 -23.01 -0.04
N SER A 75 -4.20 -22.85 1.15
CA SER A 75 -3.68 -23.96 1.95
C SER A 75 -4.79 -24.91 2.44
N ALA A 76 -5.99 -24.40 2.74
CA ALA A 76 -7.14 -25.23 3.06
C ALA A 76 -7.59 -26.06 1.84
N LEU A 77 -7.75 -25.41 0.69
CA LEU A 77 -8.13 -26.08 -0.57
C LEU A 77 -7.11 -27.14 -1.01
N GLU A 78 -5.82 -26.89 -0.81
CA GLU A 78 -4.78 -27.89 -1.10
C GLU A 78 -4.88 -29.13 -0.19
N ARG A 79 -5.23 -28.95 1.09
CA ARG A 79 -5.46 -30.05 2.02
C ARG A 79 -6.70 -30.86 1.62
N GLU A 80 -7.82 -30.20 1.35
CA GLU A 80 -9.04 -30.85 0.87
C GLU A 80 -8.80 -31.62 -0.43
N ARG A 81 -8.05 -31.03 -1.37
CA ARG A 81 -7.66 -31.72 -2.62
C ARG A 81 -6.87 -33.00 -2.35
N GLN A 82 -5.95 -32.99 -1.38
CA GLN A 82 -5.20 -34.18 -1.01
C GLN A 82 -6.07 -35.24 -0.35
N GLU A 83 -7.02 -34.84 0.50
CA GLU A 83 -7.97 -35.76 1.14
C GLU A 83 -8.86 -36.45 0.10
N VAL A 84 -9.46 -35.68 -0.81
CA VAL A 84 -10.27 -36.22 -1.91
C VAL A 84 -9.47 -37.19 -2.79
N LEU A 85 -8.19 -36.88 -3.04
CA LEU A 85 -7.31 -37.79 -3.80
C LEU A 85 -7.07 -39.10 -3.05
N ARG A 86 -6.90 -39.08 -1.72
CA ARG A 86 -6.75 -40.30 -0.91
C ARG A 86 -8.03 -41.11 -0.90
N GLU A 87 -9.18 -40.49 -0.65
CA GLU A 87 -10.49 -41.16 -0.67
C GLU A 87 -10.76 -41.83 -2.03
N LYS A 88 -10.44 -41.14 -3.13
CA LYS A 88 -10.56 -41.70 -4.48
C LYS A 88 -9.67 -42.93 -4.68
N GLN A 89 -8.43 -42.89 -4.19
CA GLN A 89 -7.51 -44.04 -4.27
C GLN A 89 -8.01 -45.23 -3.43
N GLU A 90 -8.52 -44.96 -2.23
CA GLU A 90 -9.11 -45.98 -1.35
C GLU A 90 -10.35 -46.61 -1.97
N LEU A 91 -11.26 -45.81 -2.53
CA LEU A 91 -12.43 -46.28 -3.27
C LEU A 91 -12.03 -47.16 -4.45
N GLN A 92 -11.06 -46.72 -5.28
CA GLN A 92 -10.57 -47.53 -6.39
C GLN A 92 -9.98 -48.86 -5.93
N LYS A 93 -9.22 -48.88 -4.83
CA LYS A 93 -8.67 -50.11 -4.25
C LYS A 93 -9.80 -51.03 -3.74
N ASN A 94 -10.79 -50.47 -3.06
CA ASN A 94 -11.94 -51.22 -2.54
C ASN A 94 -12.78 -51.81 -3.69
N GLU A 95 -13.00 -51.06 -4.77
CA GLU A 95 -13.66 -51.55 -5.98
C GLU A 95 -12.88 -52.69 -6.63
N GLN A 96 -11.56 -52.55 -6.79
CA GLN A 96 -10.70 -53.62 -7.32
C GLN A 96 -10.79 -54.89 -6.47
N LEU A 97 -10.70 -54.76 -5.14
CA LEU A 97 -10.84 -55.89 -4.22
C LEU A 97 -12.24 -56.51 -4.29
N ALA A 98 -13.30 -55.70 -4.40
CA ALA A 98 -14.66 -56.20 -4.56
C ALA A 98 -14.84 -56.96 -5.88
N ILE A 99 -14.24 -56.51 -6.98
CA ILE A 99 -14.27 -57.22 -8.27
C ILE A 99 -13.51 -58.56 -8.17
N ILE A 100 -12.32 -58.57 -7.57
CA ILE A 100 -11.54 -59.79 -7.34
C ILE A 100 -12.33 -60.79 -6.47
N ASN A 101 -13.01 -60.31 -5.43
CA ASN A 101 -13.74 -61.15 -4.47
C ASN A 101 -15.16 -61.56 -4.93
N LYS A 102 -15.79 -60.82 -5.85
CA LYS A 102 -17.05 -61.22 -6.51
C LYS A 102 -16.90 -62.49 -7.37
N GLY A 103 -15.67 -62.93 -7.63
CA GLY A 103 -15.37 -64.20 -8.27
C GLY A 103 -15.53 -65.44 -7.40
N GLY A 104 -15.72 -65.33 -6.06
CA GLY A 104 -16.03 -66.46 -5.16
C GLY A 104 -15.03 -67.63 -5.13
N THR A 105 -13.98 -67.58 -5.94
CA THR A 105 -12.97 -68.63 -6.10
C THR A 105 -11.62 -67.94 -6.05
N VAL A 106 -10.86 -68.24 -4.99
CA VAL A 106 -9.43 -68.03 -4.95
C VAL A 106 -8.87 -68.70 -6.21
N ARG A 107 -8.43 -67.91 -7.19
CA ARG A 107 -7.84 -68.44 -8.42
C ARG A 107 -6.62 -69.27 -7.99
N PRO A 108 -6.62 -70.60 -8.18
CA PRO A 108 -5.53 -71.42 -7.69
C PRO A 108 -4.23 -71.00 -8.41
N PRO A 109 -3.10 -70.92 -7.70
CA PRO A 109 -1.83 -70.56 -8.31
C PRO A 109 -1.52 -71.55 -9.43
N ILE A 110 -1.29 -71.03 -10.64
CA ILE A 110 -0.97 -71.83 -11.82
C ILE A 110 0.40 -72.46 -11.60
N LYS A 111 0.43 -73.74 -11.21
CA LYS A 111 1.66 -74.53 -11.16
C LYS A 111 2.03 -74.92 -12.59
N PHE A 112 3.05 -74.28 -13.16
CA PHE A 112 3.70 -74.76 -14.37
C PHE A 112 4.53 -75.99 -14.04
N SER A 113 4.03 -77.19 -14.37
CA SER A 113 4.86 -78.38 -14.49
C SER A 113 5.36 -78.48 -15.93
N PHE A 114 6.62 -78.14 -16.16
CA PHE A 114 7.30 -78.59 -17.38
C PHE A 114 7.49 -80.10 -17.25
N GLY A 115 6.62 -80.87 -17.89
CA GLY A 115 6.77 -82.31 -18.00
C GLY A 115 8.09 -82.63 -18.68
N LYS A 116 8.93 -83.44 -18.03
CA LYS A 116 10.05 -84.10 -18.69
C LYS A 116 9.49 -85.10 -19.69
N SER A 117 9.64 -84.80 -20.97
CA SER A 117 9.74 -85.79 -22.06
C SER A 117 10.72 -85.23 -23.08
#